data_AF-A0A9W6VTH1-F1
#
_entry.id   AF-A0A9W6VTH1-F1
#
_cell.length_a   1.000
_cell.length_b   1.000
_cell.length_c   1.000
_cell.angle_alpha   90.00
_cell.angle_beta   90.00
_cell.angle_gamma   90.00
#
_symmetry.space_group_name_H-M   'P 1'
#
loop_
_entity.id
_entity.type
_entity.pdbx_description
1 polymer ?
#
loop_
_entity_poly.entity_id
_entity_poly.type
_entity_poly.pdbx_seq_one_letter_code
_entity_poly.pdbx_strand_id
1 'polypeptide(L)'
;MAWDIGPELRALAVLCKELNAVGVGSEMRDAFPGLAVRTSTPGAYIYVLISPDGERYVWDSEPHHHPVSDAPGAAEQIKAYLRAEACL
;
A
#
# COMPACT_ATOMS: atom_id res chain seq x y z
N MET A 1 -27.31 -4.34 -8.22
CA MET A 1 -26.58 -3.05 -8.23
C MET A 1 -25.16 -3.40 -7.82
N ALA A 2 -24.27 -3.66 -8.78
CA ALA A 2 -22.86 -3.88 -8.46
C ALA A 2 -22.32 -2.52 -8.02
N TRP A 3 -21.85 -2.42 -6.78
CA TRP A 3 -21.04 -1.28 -6.38
C TRP A 3 -19.81 -1.31 -7.27
N ASP A 4 -19.74 -0.40 -8.25
CA ASP A 4 -18.53 -0.26 -9.06
C ASP A 4 -17.47 0.39 -8.16
N ILE A 5 -16.84 -0.47 -7.37
CA ILE A 5 -15.65 -0.18 -6.57
C ILE A 5 -14.61 0.25 -7.59
N GLY A 6 -14.27 1.55 -7.65
CA GLY A 6 -13.39 2.12 -8.66
C GLY A 6 -12.08 1.34 -8.84
N PRO A 7 -11.45 1.41 -10.03
CA PRO A 7 -10.22 0.67 -10.34
C PRO A 7 -9.11 0.87 -9.29
N GLU A 8 -9.00 2.06 -8.70
CA GLU A 8 -8.06 2.36 -7.62
C GLU A 8 -8.35 1.54 -6.37
N LEU A 9 -9.62 1.45 -5.98
CA LEU A 9 -10.04 0.71 -4.79
C LEU A 9 -9.83 -0.81 -4.97
N ARG A 10 -10.00 -1.32 -6.20
CA ARG A 10 -9.62 -2.70 -6.55
C ARG A 10 -8.11 -2.92 -6.45
N ALA A 11 -7.30 -2.00 -6.97
CA ALA A 11 -5.84 -2.08 -6.86
C ALA A 11 -5.38 -2.10 -5.39
N LEU A 12 -5.90 -1.19 -4.56
CA LEU A 12 -5.60 -1.15 -3.13
C LEU A 12 -6.06 -2.42 -2.39
N ALA A 13 -7.20 -3.00 -2.76
CA ALA A 13 -7.68 -4.26 -2.19
C ALA A 13 -6.76 -5.44 -2.54
N VAL A 14 -6.27 -5.49 -3.79
CA VAL A 14 -5.27 -6.50 -4.21
C VAL A 14 -3.97 -6.31 -3.43
N LEU A 15 -3.48 -5.07 -3.32
CA LEU A 15 -2.27 -4.79 -2.54
C LEU A 15 -2.44 -5.19 -1.06
N CYS A 16 -3.59 -4.92 -0.45
CA CYS A 16 -3.89 -5.34 0.92
C CYS A 16 -3.75 -6.86 1.09
N LYS A 17 -4.24 -7.65 0.13
CA LYS A 17 -4.07 -9.11 0.13
C LYS A 17 -2.60 -9.51 0.04
N GLU A 18 -1.84 -8.92 -0.87
CA GLU A 18 -0.42 -9.25 -1.07
C GLU A 18 0.45 -8.84 0.14
N LEU A 19 0.17 -7.70 0.76
CA LEU A 19 0.83 -7.27 2.00
C LEU A 19 0.59 -8.28 3.13
N ASN A 20 -0.65 -8.76 3.29
CA ASN A 20 -0.95 -9.80 4.27
C ASN A 20 -0.19 -11.11 3.96
N ALA A 21 -0.06 -11.49 2.69
CA ALA A 21 0.68 -12.68 2.28
C ALA A 21 2.17 -12.62 2.67
N VAL A 22 2.77 -11.43 2.68
CA VAL A 22 4.17 -11.24 3.06
C VAL A 22 4.38 -10.89 4.54
N GLY A 23 3.30 -10.91 5.34
CA GLY A 23 3.31 -10.66 6.79
C GLY A 23 3.24 -9.19 7.20
N VAL A 24 2.80 -8.31 6.31
CA VAL A 24 2.64 -6.87 6.56
C VAL A 24 1.17 -6.55 6.79
N GLY A 25 0.84 -6.10 8.00
CA GLY A 25 -0.52 -5.71 8.35
C GLY A 25 -0.92 -4.39 7.69
N SER A 26 -2.10 -4.35 7.09
CA SER A 26 -2.63 -3.14 6.44
C SER A 26 -4.15 -3.05 6.58
N GLU A 27 -4.68 -1.83 6.50
CA GLU A 27 -6.12 -1.54 6.58
C GLU A 27 -6.50 -0.34 5.71
N MET A 28 -7.67 -0.41 5.06
CA MET A 28 -8.28 0.77 4.44
C MET A 28 -8.87 1.65 5.54
N ARG A 29 -8.72 2.97 5.42
CA ARG A 29 -9.28 3.94 6.36
C ARG A 29 -10.23 4.89 5.65
N ASP A 30 -11.44 5.05 6.17
CA ASP A 30 -12.48 5.88 5.54
C ASP A 30 -12.08 7.36 5.37
N ALA A 31 -11.18 7.85 6.22
CA ALA A 31 -10.73 9.24 6.20
C ALA A 31 -9.72 9.57 5.08
N PHE A 32 -9.13 8.55 4.43
CA PHE A 32 -8.09 8.76 3.42
C PHE A 32 -8.19 7.70 2.31
N PRO A 33 -8.24 8.09 1.02
CA PRO A 33 -8.40 7.15 -0.10
C PRO A 33 -7.10 6.38 -0.38
N GLY A 34 -6.66 5.59 0.59
CA GLY A 34 -5.41 4.84 0.56
C GLY A 34 -5.40 3.69 1.55
N LEU A 35 -4.30 2.94 1.51
CA LEU A 35 -4.07 1.80 2.39
C LEU A 35 -3.08 2.20 3.48
N ALA A 36 -3.53 2.16 4.73
CA ALA A 36 -2.68 2.38 5.89
C ALA A 36 -1.91 1.10 6.21
N VAL A 37 -0.58 1.14 6.11
CA VAL A 37 0.30 0.01 6.37
C VAL A 37 0.97 0.20 7.71
N ARG A 38 0.88 -0.81 8.57
CA ARG A 38 1.41 -0.77 9.93
C ARG A 38 2.93 -0.82 9.92
N THR A 39 3.56 0.06 10.69
CA THR A 39 5.01 0.01 10.95
C THR A 39 5.30 -0.74 12.25
N SER A 40 6.57 -0.89 12.61
CA SER A 40 6.99 -1.43 13.91
C SER A 40 6.62 -0.52 15.09
N THR A 41 6.41 0.78 14.82
CA THR A 41 6.04 1.77 15.83
C THR A 41 4.52 1.81 16.01
N PRO A 42 3.99 1.46 17.20
CA PRO A 42 2.54 1.44 17.43
C PRO A 42 1.89 2.80 17.15
N GLY A 43 0.86 2.80 16.30
CA GLY A 43 0.14 4.01 15.92
C GLY A 43 0.77 4.82 14.78
N ALA A 44 1.95 4.44 14.30
CA ALA A 44 2.55 4.98 13.09
C ALA A 44 2.18 4.14 11.87
N TYR A 45 1.87 4.81 10.76
CA TYR A 45 1.45 4.20 9.51
C TYR A 45 2.15 4.88 8.35
N ILE A 46 2.50 4.10 7.34
CA ILE A 46 2.74 4.63 5.99
C ILE A 46 1.45 4.51 5.20
N TYR A 47 1.20 5.47 4.31
CA TYR A 47 -0.02 5.50 3.50
C TYR A 47 0.32 5.19 2.06
N VAL A 48 -0.18 4.07 1.55
CA VAL A 48 -0.08 3.74 0.13
C VAL A 48 -1.28 4.32 -0.62
N LEU A 49 -1.00 5.14 -1.62
CA LEU A 49 -1.99 5.76 -2.51
C LEU A 49 -1.84 5.23 -3.93
N ILE A 50 -2.86 5.46 -4.75
CA ILE A 50 -2.76 5.33 -6.20
C ILE A 50 -2.36 6.68 -6.78
N SER A 51 -1.39 6.70 -7.69
CA SER A 51 -0.96 7.90 -8.39
C SER A 51 -2.12 8.55 -9.18
N PRO A 52 -2.06 9.86 -9.48
CA PRO A 52 -3.15 10.54 -10.19
C PRO A 52 -3.50 9.95 -11.58
N ASP A 53 -2.56 9.27 -12.22
CA ASP A 53 -2.75 8.55 -13.49
C ASP A 53 -3.31 7.12 -13.33
N GLY A 54 -3.44 6.62 -12.10
CA GLY A 54 -3.94 5.28 -11.81
C GLY A 54 -2.92 4.16 -11.96
N GLU A 55 -1.66 4.45 -12.33
CA GLU A 55 -0.71 3.43 -12.79
C GLU A 55 0.23 2.91 -11.70
N ARG A 56 0.36 3.61 -10.56
CA ARG A 56 1.35 3.30 -9.53
C ARG A 56 0.80 3.34 -8.11
N TYR A 57 1.27 2.41 -7.27
CA TYR A 57 1.25 2.56 -5.82
C TYR A 57 2.33 3.54 -5.40
N VAL A 58 2.04 4.43 -4.43
CA VAL A 58 2.97 5.45 -3.91
C VAL A 58 2.84 5.52 -2.39
N TRP A 59 3.94 5.44 -1.63
CA TRP A 59 3.86 5.40 -0.15
C TRP A 59 4.87 6.28 0.62
N ASP A 60 5.71 7.02 -0.08
CA ASP A 60 6.60 8.06 0.43
C ASP A 60 7.06 8.94 -0.76
N SER A 61 7.96 9.88 -0.51
CA SER A 61 8.71 10.61 -1.53
C SER A 61 9.56 9.69 -2.43
N GLU A 62 9.87 10.15 -3.65
CA GLU A 62 10.66 9.38 -4.63
C GLU A 62 11.92 8.77 -3.97
N PRO A 63 12.22 7.48 -4.23
CA PRO A 63 11.74 6.64 -5.34
C PRO A 63 10.61 5.66 -5.00
N HIS A 64 9.81 5.86 -3.94
CA HIS A 64 8.87 4.85 -3.41
C HIS A 64 7.55 4.71 -4.21
N HIS A 65 7.66 4.27 -5.47
CA HIS A 65 6.55 4.06 -6.40
C HIS A 65 6.67 2.71 -7.12
N HIS A 66 5.59 1.93 -7.20
CA HIS A 66 5.59 0.62 -7.88
C HIS A 66 4.36 0.45 -8.80
N PRO A 67 4.47 -0.19 -9.99
CA PRO A 67 3.33 -0.35 -10.90
C PRO A 67 2.15 -1.11 -10.26
N VAL A 68 0.91 -0.66 -10.51
CA VAL A 68 -0.31 -1.33 -10.00
C VAL A 68 -0.50 -2.75 -10.56
N SER A 69 0.08 -3.01 -11.73
CA SER A 69 0.08 -4.32 -12.38
C SER A 69 0.92 -5.38 -11.65
N ASP A 70 1.76 -4.97 -10.69
CA ASP A 70 2.64 -5.86 -9.91
C ASP A 70 2.47 -5.62 -8.41
N ALA A 71 1.27 -5.89 -7.90
CA ALA A 71 0.98 -5.84 -6.47
C ALA A 71 1.89 -6.74 -5.60
N PRO A 72 2.25 -7.98 -6.02
CA PRO A 72 3.20 -8.80 -5.25
C PRO A 72 4.57 -8.13 -5.11
N GLY A 73 5.12 -7.56 -6.19
CA GLY A 73 6.37 -6.81 -6.15
C GLY A 73 6.29 -5.56 -5.27
N ALA A 74 5.17 -4.84 -5.31
CA ALA A 74 4.93 -3.70 -4.42
C ALA A 74 4.93 -4.11 -2.95
N ALA A 75 4.28 -5.23 -2.60
CA ALA A 75 4.24 -5.74 -1.24
C ALA A 75 5.63 -6.11 -0.70
N GLU A 76 6.47 -6.75 -1.51
CA GLU A 76 7.86 -7.07 -1.14
C GLU A 76 8.71 -5.81 -0.97
N GLN A 77 8.57 -4.81 -1.85
CA GLN A 77 9.27 -3.54 -1.69
C GLN A 77 8.85 -2.77 -0.44
N ILE A 78 7.55 -2.71 -0.14
CA ILE A 78 7.03 -2.10 1.08
C ILE A 78 7.58 -2.82 2.31
N LYS A 79 7.60 -4.15 2.31
CA LYS A 79 8.18 -4.93 3.40
C LYS A 79 9.67 -4.64 3.59
N ALA A 80 10.43 -4.52 2.49
CA ALA A 80 11.84 -4.17 2.54
C ALA A 80 12.06 -2.75 3.09
N TYR A 81 11.22 -1.80 2.67
CA TYR A 81 11.23 -0.43 3.16
C TYR A 81 10.98 -0.36 4.68
N LEU A 82 9.92 -1.03 5.17
CA LEU A 82 9.60 -1.07 6.60
C LEU A 82 10.73 -1.66 7.45
N ARG A 83 11.47 -2.64 6.91
CA ARG A 83 12.65 -3.20 7.58
C ARG A 83 13.82 -2.22 7.64
N ALA A 84 14.00 -1.41 6.61
CA ALA A 84 15.04 -0.39 6.59
C ALA A 84 14.74 0.75 7.57
N GLU A 85 13.49 1.21 7.63
CA GLU A 85 13.06 2.23 8.61
C GLU A 85 13.18 1.76 10.06
N ALA A 86 12.90 0.48 10.33
CA ALA A 86 13.02 -0.08 11.68
C ALA A 86 14.47 -0.19 12.20
N CYS A 87 15.48 -0.04 11.33
CA CYS A 87 16.89 -0.03 11.70
C CYS A 87 17.45 1.38 11.98
N LEU A 88 16.64 2.42 11.82
CA LEU A 88 16.97 3.82 12.14
C LEU A 88 16.48 4.19 13.54
#